data_AF-A0A0F8VLL6-F1
#
_entry.id   AF-A0A0F8VLL6-F1
#
_cell.length_a   1.000
_cell.length_b   1.000
_cell.length_c   1.000
_cell.angle_alpha   90.00
_cell.angle_beta   90.00
_cell.angle_gamma   90.00
#
_symmetry.space_group_name_H-M   'P 1'
#
loop_
_entity.id
_entity.type
_entity.pdbx_description
1 polymer ?
#
loop_
_entity_poly.entity_id
_entity_poly.type
_entity_poly.pdbx_seq_one_letter_code
_entity_poly.pdbx_strand_id
1 'polypeptide(L)'
;MEENVGKSTEIKSIEDFVKDGRIDDAVHLIALYLGDSTEDNYIDRLEDIIELLLSLHGGRIVLRFLIENIIIDIPSLLENLSKKDSVLRYTFLLLLKTICENECDLFLPYSEDLLNSEDPNVREADLQLLVYMAGGDNVFDDESLIKNIASKLADEKEFVVEKASQALKAIGKKSSSLVIKILTDCTKEISDLSENEDLKNKISDVLMSFVTIETIEEIVEAHEKKEDRLGIEESEITDKELALRKKELEIKKKKLELGEKEKELEEKAIKEKQKVLRIKEELLEEETKLSEEEVTAIKLPKKKIPKKLKKVESMLLDKELELKKKDLEIKMKKLELEEKEKALEEMEILEKEKTLKIKEELIEKEKELSQVELELKKKMIEHKEKKILEEESKRVDQTLKDIEDHEEDNSNP
;
A
#
# COMPACT_ATOMS: atom_id res chain seq x y z
N MET A 1 5.00 45.00 29.84
CA MET A 1 4.75 46.23 29.06
C MET A 1 5.84 46.48 28.03
N GLU A 2 7.12 46.21 28.33
CA GLU A 2 8.21 46.30 27.33
C GLU A 2 8.14 45.22 26.23
N GLU A 3 7.74 43.97 26.54
CA GLU A 3 7.58 42.89 25.54
C GLU A 3 6.61 43.22 24.41
N ASN A 4 5.45 43.83 24.72
CA ASN A 4 4.45 44.18 23.70
C ASN A 4 4.90 45.33 22.79
N VAL A 5 5.82 46.19 23.24
CA VAL A 5 6.35 47.30 22.43
C VAL A 5 7.42 46.78 21.46
N GLY A 6 8.29 45.86 21.91
CA GLY A 6 9.28 45.18 21.08
C GLY A 6 8.66 44.31 19.99
N LYS A 7 7.70 43.45 20.38
CA LYS A 7 6.91 42.60 19.46
C LYS A 7 6.25 43.42 18.34
N SER A 8 5.68 44.58 18.68
CA SER A 8 5.07 45.49 17.70
C SER A 8 6.08 46.17 16.77
N THR A 9 7.35 46.32 17.15
CA THR A 9 8.37 46.98 16.32
C THR A 9 9.01 46.01 15.33
N GLU A 10 9.25 44.77 15.75
CA GLU A 10 9.78 43.70 14.90
C GLU A 10 8.79 43.31 13.80
N ILE A 11 7.52 43.07 14.17
CA ILE A 11 6.44 42.74 13.22
C ILE A 11 6.26 43.83 12.16
N LYS A 12 6.32 45.12 12.55
CA LYS A 12 6.25 46.24 11.60
C LYS A 12 7.45 46.27 10.65
N SER A 13 8.64 45.97 11.16
CA SER A 13 9.85 45.94 10.33
C SER A 13 9.79 44.81 9.29
N ILE A 14 9.25 43.65 9.69
CA ILE A 14 8.98 42.53 8.77
C ILE A 14 7.97 42.99 7.70
N GLU A 15 6.86 43.62 8.10
CA GLU A 15 5.84 44.13 7.19
C GLU A 15 6.42 45.08 6.13
N ASP A 16 7.27 46.03 6.55
CA ASP A 16 7.92 47.00 5.68
C ASP A 16 8.87 46.31 4.68
N PHE A 17 9.69 45.34 5.14
CA PHE A 17 10.59 44.60 4.24
C PHE A 17 9.84 43.79 3.18
N VAL A 18 8.72 43.15 3.55
CA VAL A 18 7.91 42.40 2.58
C VAL A 18 7.30 43.33 1.54
N LYS A 19 6.77 44.49 1.96
CA LYS A 19 6.20 45.49 1.04
C LYS A 19 7.23 46.11 0.10
N ASP A 20 8.45 46.30 0.59
CA ASP A 20 9.57 46.83 -0.20
C ASP A 20 10.21 45.76 -1.12
N GLY A 21 9.71 44.51 -1.10
CA GLY A 21 10.25 43.40 -1.89
C GLY A 21 11.60 42.87 -1.39
N ARG A 22 12.00 43.23 -0.16
CA ARG A 22 13.24 42.80 0.50
C ARG A 22 13.03 41.46 1.22
N ILE A 23 12.76 40.42 0.42
CA ILE A 23 12.35 39.10 0.92
C ILE A 23 13.42 38.46 1.83
N ASP A 24 14.70 38.50 1.45
CA ASP A 24 15.78 37.90 2.25
C ASP A 24 15.92 38.55 3.64
N ASP A 25 15.77 39.87 3.70
CA ASP A 25 15.81 40.63 4.96
C ASP A 25 14.61 40.28 5.85
N ALA A 26 13.42 40.11 5.24
CA ALA A 26 12.23 39.67 5.96
C ALA A 26 12.39 38.24 6.50
N VAL A 27 12.89 37.30 5.69
CA VAL A 27 13.15 35.91 6.10
C VAL A 27 14.16 35.87 7.24
N HIS A 28 15.25 36.62 7.15
CA HIS A 28 16.26 36.67 8.20
C HIS A 28 15.70 37.22 9.52
N LEU A 29 14.93 38.31 9.45
CA LEU A 29 14.33 38.90 10.64
C LEU A 29 13.27 37.99 11.28
N ILE A 30 12.48 37.29 10.47
CA ILE A 30 11.53 36.27 10.95
C ILE A 30 12.27 35.12 11.64
N ALA A 31 13.38 34.64 11.06
CA ALA A 31 14.18 33.57 11.67
C ALA A 31 14.71 33.96 13.05
N LEU A 32 15.17 35.20 13.23
CA LEU A 32 15.58 35.72 14.54
C LEU A 32 14.38 35.82 15.50
N TYR A 33 13.27 36.37 15.04
CA TYR A 33 12.06 36.52 15.84
C TYR A 33 11.49 35.19 16.35
N LEU A 34 11.48 34.15 15.49
CA LEU A 34 11.10 32.80 15.86
C LEU A 34 12.19 32.10 16.69
N GLY A 35 13.47 32.35 16.41
CA GLY A 35 14.60 31.78 17.16
C GLY A 35 14.68 32.27 18.61
N ASP A 36 14.21 33.49 18.89
CA ASP A 36 14.13 34.05 20.24
C ASP A 36 12.88 33.59 21.03
N SER A 37 12.16 32.60 20.52
CA SER A 37 10.96 32.05 21.17
C SER A 37 11.29 31.05 22.27
N THR A 38 10.32 30.82 23.16
CA THR A 38 10.28 29.68 24.07
C THR A 38 9.30 28.64 23.52
N GLU A 39 9.39 27.39 24.00
CA GLU A 39 8.43 26.34 23.61
C GLU A 39 6.97 26.75 23.83
N ASP A 40 6.71 27.56 24.86
CA ASP A 40 5.37 28.02 25.20
C ASP A 40 4.81 29.05 24.22
N ASN A 41 5.65 29.96 23.70
CA ASN A 41 5.22 31.09 22.86
C ASN A 41 5.57 30.95 21.37
N TYR A 42 6.26 29.87 20.98
CA TYR A 42 6.64 29.63 19.59
C TYR A 42 5.43 29.60 18.65
N ILE A 43 4.38 28.87 19.02
CA ILE A 43 3.14 28.76 18.21
C ILE A 43 2.45 30.13 18.08
N ASP A 44 2.33 30.88 19.16
CA ASP A 44 1.71 32.22 19.14
C ASP A 44 2.49 33.18 18.22
N ARG A 45 3.83 33.17 18.32
CA ARG A 45 4.68 33.99 17.45
C ARG A 45 4.57 33.56 15.99
N LEU A 46 4.51 32.26 15.74
CA LEU A 46 4.37 31.72 14.39
C LEU A 46 3.00 32.07 13.78
N GLU A 47 1.93 32.01 14.58
CA GLU A 47 0.60 32.45 14.18
C GLU A 47 0.62 33.92 13.73
N ASP A 48 1.21 34.82 14.53
CA ASP A 48 1.35 36.24 14.18
C ASP A 48 2.07 36.43 12.84
N ILE A 49 3.17 35.69 12.62
CA ILE A 49 3.96 35.78 11.38
C ILE A 49 3.17 35.27 10.20
N ILE A 50 2.52 34.12 10.30
CA ILE A 50 1.76 33.55 9.18
C ILE A 50 0.56 34.45 8.85
N GLU A 51 -0.17 34.94 9.86
CA GLU A 51 -1.30 35.86 9.65
C GLU A 51 -0.83 37.15 8.95
N LEU A 52 0.29 37.74 9.41
CA LEU A 52 0.90 38.89 8.76
C LEU A 52 1.24 38.58 7.29
N LEU A 53 1.98 37.50 7.03
CA LEU A 53 2.43 37.17 5.68
C LEU A 53 1.26 36.87 4.73
N LEU A 54 0.21 36.21 5.20
CA LEU A 54 -0.98 35.94 4.37
C LEU A 54 -1.76 37.22 4.03
N SER A 55 -1.64 38.27 4.84
CA SER A 55 -2.25 39.58 4.57
C SER A 55 -1.47 40.46 3.57
N LEU A 56 -0.20 40.13 3.31
CA LEU A 56 0.70 40.95 2.50
C LEU A 56 0.89 40.44 1.08
N HIS A 57 0.95 41.37 0.13
CA HIS A 57 1.39 41.06 -1.23
C HIS A 57 2.87 40.61 -1.20
N GLY A 58 3.15 39.41 -1.69
CA GLY A 58 4.48 38.79 -1.62
C GLY A 58 4.74 37.97 -0.35
N GLY A 59 3.87 38.01 0.67
CA GLY A 59 4.10 37.25 1.90
C GLY A 59 4.02 35.72 1.72
N ARG A 60 3.29 35.23 0.71
CA ARG A 60 3.35 33.80 0.31
C ARG A 60 4.75 33.36 -0.11
N ILE A 61 5.49 34.22 -0.82
CA ILE A 61 6.86 33.94 -1.26
C ILE A 61 7.77 33.82 -0.04
N VAL A 62 7.63 34.75 0.92
CA VAL A 62 8.37 34.69 2.19
C VAL A 62 8.06 33.39 2.94
N LEU A 63 6.77 33.02 3.05
CA LEU A 63 6.36 31.80 3.74
C LEU A 63 6.94 30.53 3.08
N ARG A 64 6.97 30.50 1.74
CA ARG A 64 7.65 29.45 0.96
C ARG A 64 9.13 29.36 1.31
N PHE A 65 9.86 30.48 1.31
CA PHE A 65 11.27 30.51 1.69
C PHE A 65 11.50 30.08 3.14
N LEU A 66 10.61 30.42 4.07
CA LEU A 66 10.73 29.99 5.46
C LEU A 66 10.63 28.46 5.60
N ILE A 67 9.74 27.82 4.84
CA ILE A 67 9.58 26.36 4.85
C ILE A 67 10.74 25.68 4.10
N GLU A 68 11.09 26.14 2.90
CA GLU A 68 12.18 25.55 2.09
C GLU A 68 13.54 25.63 2.77
N ASN A 69 13.77 26.67 3.58
CA ASN A 69 15.00 26.82 4.37
C ASN A 69 14.88 26.22 5.78
N ILE A 70 13.82 25.47 6.08
CA ILE A 70 13.61 24.77 7.36
C ILE A 70 13.65 25.74 8.56
N ILE A 71 13.27 27.00 8.34
CA ILE A 71 13.02 27.96 9.42
C ILE A 71 11.68 27.62 10.06
N ILE A 72 10.70 27.23 9.24
CA ILE A 72 9.47 26.59 9.66
C ILE A 72 9.56 25.12 9.26
N ASP A 73 9.90 24.27 10.23
CA ASP A 73 9.93 22.82 10.04
C ASP A 73 8.52 22.23 10.20
N ILE A 74 7.96 21.68 9.11
CA ILE A 74 6.58 21.18 9.08
C ILE A 74 6.36 20.02 10.06
N PRO A 75 7.24 19.00 10.14
CA PRO A 75 7.09 17.94 11.14
C PRO A 75 7.10 18.46 12.58
N SER A 76 8.10 19.26 12.96
CA SER A 76 8.16 19.84 14.31
C SER A 76 6.96 20.73 14.62
N LEU A 77 6.45 21.46 13.62
CA LEU A 77 5.23 22.26 13.76
C LEU A 77 4.02 21.40 14.11
N LEU A 78 3.77 20.32 13.37
CA LEU A 78 2.64 19.44 13.63
C LEU A 78 2.77 18.71 14.97
N GLU A 79 3.98 18.27 15.35
CA GLU A 79 4.24 17.70 16.68
C GLU A 79 4.02 18.70 17.81
N ASN A 80 4.34 19.97 17.61
CA ASN A 80 4.09 20.99 18.64
C ASN A 80 2.62 21.35 18.73
N LEU A 81 1.90 21.41 17.60
CA LEU A 81 0.45 21.60 17.58
C LEU A 81 -0.30 20.41 18.17
N SER A 82 0.22 19.20 18.05
CA SER A 82 -0.41 17.99 18.59
C SER A 82 -0.46 18.00 20.13
N LYS A 83 0.52 18.66 20.77
CA LYS A 83 0.63 18.84 22.23
C LYS A 83 -0.28 19.94 22.78
N LYS A 84 -0.83 20.80 21.93
CA LYS A 84 -1.75 21.88 22.32
C LYS A 84 -3.20 21.39 22.30
N ASP A 85 -4.12 22.22 22.78
CA ASP A 85 -5.54 21.89 22.74
C ASP A 85 -6.06 21.82 21.29
N SER A 86 -7.15 21.09 21.09
CA SER A 86 -7.72 20.85 19.76
C SER A 86 -8.16 22.14 19.07
N VAL A 87 -8.62 23.15 19.81
CA VAL A 87 -9.11 24.41 19.21
C VAL A 87 -7.95 25.15 18.58
N LEU A 88 -6.85 25.31 19.33
CA LEU A 88 -5.65 25.96 18.81
C LEU A 88 -5.10 25.22 17.59
N ARG A 89 -5.03 23.88 17.65
CA ARG A 89 -4.58 23.07 16.52
C ARG A 89 -5.41 23.32 15.26
N TYR A 90 -6.74 23.24 15.34
CA TYR A 90 -7.59 23.43 14.16
C TYR A 90 -7.58 24.87 13.65
N THR A 91 -7.53 25.87 14.54
CA THR A 91 -7.38 27.27 14.13
C THR A 91 -6.08 27.48 13.36
N PHE A 92 -4.98 26.90 13.84
CA PHE A 92 -3.70 27.00 13.16
C PHE A 92 -3.67 26.26 11.82
N LEU A 93 -4.21 25.04 11.76
CA LEU A 93 -4.32 24.30 10.50
C LEU A 93 -5.16 25.07 9.47
N LEU A 94 -6.23 25.74 9.91
CA LEU A 94 -7.05 26.59 9.05
C LEU A 94 -6.26 27.79 8.51
N LEU A 95 -5.35 28.37 9.30
CA LEU A 95 -4.45 29.42 8.85
C LEU A 95 -3.54 28.92 7.71
N LEU A 96 -3.09 27.66 7.78
CA LEU A 96 -2.28 27.03 6.73
C LEU A 96 -3.07 26.64 5.48
N LYS A 97 -4.41 26.63 5.54
CA LYS A 97 -5.26 26.14 4.43
C LYS A 97 -4.90 26.78 3.09
N THR A 98 -4.81 28.10 3.04
CA THR A 98 -4.56 28.81 1.78
C THR A 98 -3.21 28.50 1.18
N ILE A 99 -2.16 28.33 1.99
CA ILE A 99 -0.85 27.94 1.44
C ILE A 99 -0.87 26.46 1.01
N CYS A 100 -1.52 25.57 1.77
CA CYS A 100 -1.67 24.16 1.41
C CYS A 100 -2.42 23.97 0.09
N GLU A 101 -3.47 24.74 -0.17
CA GLU A 101 -4.24 24.67 -1.43
C GLU A 101 -3.43 25.10 -2.66
N ASN A 102 -2.43 25.96 -2.50
CA ASN A 102 -1.68 26.56 -3.62
C ASN A 102 -0.27 25.99 -3.80
N GLU A 103 0.39 25.60 -2.71
CA GLU A 103 1.81 25.20 -2.65
C GLU A 103 1.92 23.81 -2.00
N CYS A 104 1.19 22.82 -2.54
CA CYS A 104 1.15 21.46 -1.98
C CYS A 104 2.54 20.82 -1.92
N ASP A 105 3.45 21.17 -2.84
CA ASP A 105 4.82 20.68 -2.93
C ASP A 105 5.65 20.96 -1.66
N LEU A 106 5.25 21.94 -0.85
CA LEU A 106 5.92 22.25 0.42
C LEU A 106 5.56 21.27 1.54
N PHE A 107 4.39 20.64 1.47
CA PHE A 107 3.87 19.79 2.56
C PHE A 107 3.96 18.30 2.20
N LEU A 108 3.68 17.95 0.94
CA LEU A 108 3.65 16.56 0.46
C LEU A 108 4.92 15.74 0.78
N PRO A 109 6.14 16.28 0.70
CA PRO A 109 7.35 15.51 0.99
C PRO A 109 7.38 14.92 2.41
N TYR A 110 6.62 15.48 3.35
CA TYR A 110 6.60 15.05 4.74
C TYR A 110 5.41 14.12 5.07
N SER A 111 4.39 14.05 4.21
CA SER A 111 3.14 13.37 4.55
C SER A 111 3.31 11.86 4.77
N GLU A 112 4.21 11.18 4.06
CA GLU A 112 4.41 9.73 4.28
C GLU A 112 4.88 9.42 5.71
N ASP A 113 5.84 10.20 6.22
CA ASP A 113 6.36 10.06 7.58
C ASP A 113 5.32 10.50 8.62
N LEU A 114 4.62 11.61 8.36
CA LEU A 114 3.61 12.16 9.28
C LEU A 114 2.40 11.24 9.46
N LEU A 115 1.92 10.60 8.38
CA LEU A 115 0.87 9.58 8.44
C LEU A 115 1.29 8.33 9.23
N ASN A 116 2.58 8.10 9.40
CA ASN A 116 3.15 7.00 10.16
C ASN A 116 3.60 7.39 11.57
N SER A 117 3.39 8.65 11.98
CA SER A 117 3.67 9.10 13.35
C SER A 117 2.91 8.28 14.38
N GLU A 118 3.55 8.04 15.54
CA GLU A 118 2.90 7.37 16.68
C GLU A 118 1.76 8.21 17.27
N ASP A 119 1.87 9.55 17.20
CA ASP A 119 0.85 10.46 17.73
C ASP A 119 -0.36 10.56 16.79
N PRO A 120 -1.56 10.12 17.22
CA PRO A 120 -2.75 10.18 16.38
C PRO A 120 -3.17 11.62 16.03
N ASN A 121 -2.82 12.61 16.86
CA ASN A 121 -3.11 14.01 16.54
C ASN A 121 -2.22 14.54 15.42
N VAL A 122 -0.99 14.03 15.28
CA VAL A 122 -0.11 14.37 14.15
C VAL A 122 -0.65 13.74 12.87
N ARG A 123 -1.03 12.46 12.91
CA ARG A 123 -1.67 11.78 11.76
C ARG A 123 -2.95 12.51 11.32
N GLU A 124 -3.79 12.88 12.27
CA GLU A 124 -5.02 13.65 12.04
C GLU A 124 -4.72 15.01 11.39
N ALA A 125 -3.74 15.75 11.91
CA ALA A 125 -3.36 17.05 11.39
C ALA A 125 -2.84 16.95 9.94
N ASP A 126 -1.98 15.97 9.63
CA ASP A 126 -1.49 15.78 8.25
C ASP A 126 -2.62 15.36 7.30
N LEU A 127 -3.53 14.47 7.73
CA LEU A 127 -4.74 14.15 6.96
C LEU A 127 -5.60 15.40 6.70
N GLN A 128 -5.71 16.31 7.67
CA GLN A 128 -6.42 17.57 7.50
C GLN A 128 -5.71 18.51 6.51
N LEU A 129 -4.37 18.54 6.49
CA LEU A 129 -3.60 19.27 5.47
C LEU A 129 -3.82 18.66 4.08
N LEU A 130 -3.80 17.33 3.96
CA LEU A 130 -4.07 16.62 2.70
C LEU A 130 -5.48 16.91 2.15
N VAL A 131 -6.48 17.04 3.03
CA VAL A 131 -7.82 17.52 2.65
C VAL A 131 -7.77 18.92 2.05
N TYR A 132 -7.00 19.84 2.64
CA TYR A 132 -6.86 21.20 2.10
C TYR A 132 -6.14 21.19 0.76
N MET A 133 -5.01 20.49 0.66
CA MET A 133 -4.26 20.35 -0.58
C MET A 133 -5.14 19.80 -1.72
N ALA A 134 -5.95 18.77 -1.45
CA ALA A 134 -6.88 18.20 -2.43
C ALA A 134 -8.01 19.16 -2.83
N GLY A 135 -8.36 20.11 -1.96
CA GLY A 135 -9.32 21.18 -2.23
C GLY A 135 -8.78 22.32 -3.10
N GLY A 136 -7.46 22.40 -3.29
CA GLY A 136 -6.79 23.38 -4.16
C GLY A 136 -6.98 23.08 -5.65
N ASP A 137 -6.05 23.49 -6.52
CA ASP A 137 -6.09 23.19 -7.97
C ASP A 137 -5.27 21.95 -8.36
N ASN A 138 -4.33 21.53 -7.50
CA ASN A 138 -3.43 20.40 -7.77
C ASN A 138 -4.17 19.04 -7.86
N VAL A 139 -3.63 18.15 -8.69
CA VAL A 139 -4.10 16.76 -8.87
C VAL A 139 -3.17 15.83 -8.08
N PHE A 140 -3.76 14.90 -7.36
CA PHE A 140 -3.04 13.92 -6.55
C PHE A 140 -2.94 12.60 -7.31
N ASP A 141 -1.72 12.30 -7.80
CA ASP A 141 -1.44 11.09 -8.59
C ASP A 141 -0.48 10.11 -7.89
N ASP A 142 -0.09 10.40 -6.64
CA ASP A 142 0.79 9.54 -5.85
C ASP A 142 0.04 8.32 -5.29
N GLU A 143 0.20 7.18 -5.97
CA GLU A 143 -0.42 5.90 -5.57
C GLU A 143 0.06 5.41 -4.19
N SER A 144 1.33 5.63 -3.83
CA SER A 144 1.88 5.26 -2.51
C SER A 144 1.24 6.05 -1.39
N LEU A 145 1.14 7.36 -1.54
CA LEU A 145 0.52 8.24 -0.56
C LEU A 145 -0.96 7.89 -0.37
N ILE A 146 -1.71 7.69 -1.45
CA ILE A 146 -3.14 7.32 -1.37
C ILE A 146 -3.32 5.95 -0.69
N LYS A 147 -2.43 4.99 -0.95
CA LYS A 147 -2.41 3.71 -0.21
C LYS A 147 -2.14 3.90 1.28
N ASN A 148 -1.19 4.77 1.62
CA ASN A 148 -0.89 5.08 3.02
C ASN A 148 -2.11 5.71 3.71
N ILE A 149 -2.77 6.67 3.08
CA ILE A 149 -4.04 7.25 3.59
C ILE A 149 -5.12 6.17 3.74
N ALA A 150 -5.29 5.29 2.74
CA ALA A 150 -6.27 4.20 2.79
C ALA A 150 -6.02 3.24 3.97
N SER A 151 -4.75 2.97 4.31
CA SER A 151 -4.41 2.14 5.47
C SER A 151 -4.90 2.75 6.79
N LYS A 152 -5.03 4.08 6.88
CA LYS A 152 -5.53 4.78 8.07
C LYS A 152 -7.04 4.66 8.28
N LEU A 153 -7.78 4.06 7.35
CA LEU A 153 -9.17 3.64 7.61
C LEU A 153 -9.26 2.52 8.66
N ALA A 154 -8.14 1.83 8.94
CA ALA A 154 -8.00 0.82 9.98
C ALA A 154 -7.31 1.37 11.26
N ASP A 155 -7.15 2.69 11.40
CA ASP A 155 -6.50 3.29 12.58
C ASP A 155 -7.29 3.01 13.88
N GLU A 156 -6.56 2.92 14.99
CA GLU A 156 -7.12 2.71 16.34
C GLU A 156 -8.01 3.88 16.80
N LYS A 157 -7.76 5.09 16.29
CA LYS A 157 -8.48 6.31 16.69
C LYS A 157 -9.53 6.69 15.65
N GLU A 158 -10.79 6.74 16.06
CA GLU A 158 -11.93 7.05 15.19
C GLU A 158 -11.79 8.39 14.46
N PHE A 159 -11.30 9.44 15.12
CA PHE A 159 -11.10 10.74 14.48
C PHE A 159 -10.04 10.72 13.36
N VAL A 160 -9.03 9.83 13.44
CA VAL A 160 -8.04 9.63 12.37
C VAL A 160 -8.72 8.94 11.19
N VAL A 161 -9.52 7.92 11.45
CA VAL A 161 -10.30 7.20 10.44
C VAL A 161 -11.27 8.14 9.70
N GLU A 162 -12.00 8.97 10.44
CA GLU A 162 -12.92 9.97 9.86
C GLU A 162 -12.17 10.94 8.94
N LYS A 163 -10.99 11.41 9.35
CA LYS A 163 -10.17 12.30 8.53
C LYS A 163 -9.54 11.61 7.33
N ALA A 164 -9.13 10.36 7.45
CA ALA A 164 -8.67 9.55 6.32
C ALA A 164 -9.78 9.38 5.28
N SER A 165 -11.01 9.10 5.72
CA SER A 165 -12.19 9.06 4.85
C SER A 165 -12.40 10.41 4.15
N GLN A 166 -12.34 11.53 4.87
CA GLN A 166 -12.47 12.87 4.28
C GLN A 166 -11.37 13.16 3.26
N ALA A 167 -10.11 12.80 3.54
CA ALA A 167 -8.98 12.98 2.65
C ALA A 167 -9.15 12.19 1.34
N LEU A 168 -9.50 10.91 1.44
CA LEU A 168 -9.77 10.06 0.27
C LEU A 168 -10.91 10.63 -0.57
N LYS A 169 -12.01 11.06 0.06
CA LYS A 169 -13.15 11.70 -0.61
C LYS A 169 -12.73 13.00 -1.31
N ALA A 170 -11.89 13.82 -0.68
CA ALA A 170 -11.40 15.06 -1.28
C ALA A 170 -10.51 14.79 -2.49
N ILE A 171 -9.53 13.88 -2.35
CA ILE A 171 -8.61 13.47 -3.43
C ILE A 171 -9.37 12.85 -4.60
N GLY A 172 -10.30 11.93 -4.32
CA GLY A 172 -11.05 11.21 -5.34
C GLY A 172 -12.05 12.08 -6.12
N LYS A 173 -12.36 13.31 -5.68
CA LYS A 173 -13.14 14.25 -6.51
C LYS A 173 -12.43 14.60 -7.82
N LYS A 174 -11.09 14.60 -7.81
CA LYS A 174 -10.25 14.87 -8.99
C LYS A 174 -9.63 13.61 -9.57
N SER A 175 -9.27 12.66 -8.69
CA SER A 175 -8.58 11.42 -9.06
C SER A 175 -9.41 10.18 -8.73
N SER A 176 -10.69 10.16 -9.13
CA SER A 176 -11.66 9.11 -8.75
C SER A 176 -11.21 7.71 -9.15
N SER A 177 -10.73 7.53 -10.37
CA SER A 177 -10.30 6.23 -10.90
C SER A 177 -9.16 5.61 -10.09
N LEU A 178 -8.17 6.42 -9.68
CA LEU A 178 -7.03 5.99 -8.88
C LEU A 178 -7.46 5.59 -7.47
N VAL A 179 -8.26 6.43 -6.81
CA VAL A 179 -8.78 6.16 -5.45
C VAL A 179 -9.68 4.91 -5.45
N ILE A 180 -10.58 4.76 -6.43
CA ILE A 180 -11.45 3.59 -6.57
C ILE A 180 -10.61 2.32 -6.75
N LYS A 181 -9.60 2.34 -7.62
CA LYS A 181 -8.71 1.19 -7.85
C LYS A 181 -8.03 0.77 -6.55
N ILE A 182 -7.40 1.71 -5.85
CA ILE A 182 -6.68 1.44 -4.59
C ILE A 182 -7.62 0.87 -3.53
N LEU A 183 -8.78 1.49 -3.30
CA LEU A 183 -9.75 1.03 -2.31
C LEU A 183 -10.36 -0.33 -2.66
N THR A 184 -10.57 -0.61 -3.95
CA THR A 184 -11.03 -1.91 -4.42
C THR A 184 -9.99 -2.99 -4.15
N ASP A 185 -8.70 -2.69 -4.36
CA ASP A 185 -7.61 -3.62 -4.09
C ASP A 185 -7.44 -3.86 -2.58
N CYS A 186 -7.52 -2.80 -1.75
CA CYS A 186 -7.57 -2.95 -0.29
C CYS A 186 -8.75 -3.84 0.16
N THR A 187 -9.93 -3.66 -0.43
CA THR A 187 -11.11 -4.47 -0.09
C THR A 187 -10.92 -5.95 -0.44
N LYS A 188 -10.21 -6.27 -1.53
CA LYS A 188 -9.87 -7.66 -1.89
C LYS A 188 -8.93 -8.27 -0.87
N GLU A 189 -7.87 -7.55 -0.48
CA GLU A 189 -6.90 -8.01 0.54
C GLU A 189 -7.57 -8.23 1.91
N ILE A 190 -8.53 -7.39 2.28
CA ILE A 190 -9.27 -7.50 3.55
C ILE A 190 -10.37 -8.58 3.49
N SER A 191 -10.91 -8.88 2.32
CA SER A 191 -11.99 -9.88 2.18
C SER A 191 -11.54 -11.30 2.48
N ASP A 192 -10.22 -11.55 2.43
CA ASP A 192 -9.60 -12.81 2.82
C ASP A 192 -9.47 -12.96 4.35
N LEU A 193 -9.72 -11.89 5.12
CA LEU A 193 -9.70 -11.86 6.59
C LEU A 193 -11.13 -11.61 7.10
N SER A 194 -11.80 -12.67 7.56
CA SER A 194 -13.23 -12.71 7.95
C SER A 194 -13.64 -11.75 9.09
N GLU A 195 -12.73 -10.99 9.70
CA GLU A 195 -12.97 -10.26 10.96
C GLU A 195 -13.06 -8.72 10.83
N ASN A 196 -13.08 -8.17 9.61
CA ASN A 196 -12.98 -6.71 9.41
C ASN A 196 -14.19 -6.08 8.69
N GLU A 197 -15.42 -6.38 9.15
CA GLU A 197 -16.65 -5.76 8.58
C GLU A 197 -16.67 -4.24 8.72
N ASP A 198 -16.20 -3.68 9.84
CA ASP A 198 -16.18 -2.24 10.06
C ASP A 198 -15.29 -1.50 9.05
N LEU A 199 -14.13 -2.08 8.72
CA LEU A 199 -13.23 -1.53 7.71
C LEU A 199 -13.85 -1.61 6.30
N LYS A 200 -14.54 -2.72 5.97
CA LYS A 200 -15.26 -2.86 4.70
C LYS A 200 -16.35 -1.81 4.56
N ASN A 201 -17.11 -1.55 5.63
CA ASN A 201 -18.14 -0.51 5.65
C ASN A 201 -17.53 0.87 5.41
N LYS A 202 -16.43 1.21 6.10
CA LYS A 202 -15.72 2.49 5.91
C LYS A 202 -15.20 2.68 4.48
N ILE A 203 -14.63 1.63 3.89
CA ILE A 203 -14.16 1.68 2.49
C ILE A 203 -15.35 1.84 1.55
N SER A 204 -16.44 1.10 1.77
CA SER A 204 -17.68 1.21 1.01
C SER A 204 -18.25 2.64 1.06
N ASP A 205 -18.27 3.27 2.23
CA ASP A 205 -18.75 4.65 2.40
C ASP A 205 -17.91 5.68 1.62
N VAL A 206 -16.62 5.42 1.43
CA VAL A 206 -15.76 6.25 0.59
C VAL A 206 -16.06 5.97 -0.89
N LEU A 207 -16.13 4.70 -1.30
CA LEU A 207 -16.44 4.33 -2.69
C LEU A 207 -17.80 4.89 -3.15
N MET A 208 -18.83 4.79 -2.30
CA MET A 208 -20.18 5.31 -2.57
C MET A 208 -20.21 6.82 -2.80
N SER A 209 -19.24 7.57 -2.26
CA SER A 209 -19.16 9.02 -2.48
C SER A 209 -18.74 9.44 -3.89
N PHE A 210 -18.19 8.50 -4.67
CA PHE A 210 -17.81 8.70 -6.07
C PHE A 210 -18.82 8.16 -7.07
N VAL A 211 -19.84 7.45 -6.61
CA VAL A 211 -20.91 6.91 -7.45
C VAL A 211 -21.88 8.04 -7.81
N THR A 212 -21.64 8.70 -8.94
CA THR A 212 -22.58 9.63 -9.58
C THR A 212 -23.38 8.93 -10.67
N ILE A 213 -24.54 9.48 -11.03
CA ILE A 213 -25.39 8.96 -12.13
C ILE A 213 -24.60 8.84 -13.44
N GLU A 214 -23.62 9.72 -13.69
CA GLU A 214 -22.72 9.67 -14.86
C GLU A 214 -21.72 8.50 -14.79
N THR A 215 -21.16 8.18 -13.62
CA THR A 215 -20.34 6.96 -13.44
C THR A 215 -21.18 5.69 -13.47
N ILE A 216 -22.46 5.77 -13.09
CA ILE A 216 -23.45 4.71 -13.31
C ILE A 216 -23.76 4.59 -14.80
N GLU A 217 -23.90 5.68 -15.56
CA GLU A 217 -24.15 5.69 -17.01
C GLU A 217 -22.97 5.11 -17.81
N GLU A 218 -21.72 5.32 -17.43
CA GLU A 218 -20.58 4.62 -18.06
C GLU A 218 -20.58 3.10 -17.76
N ILE A 219 -21.00 2.70 -16.55
CA ILE A 219 -21.15 1.29 -16.16
C ILE A 219 -22.39 0.66 -16.80
N VAL A 220 -23.46 1.45 -16.98
CA VAL A 220 -24.75 1.09 -17.58
C VAL A 220 -24.65 1.09 -19.10
N GLU A 221 -23.89 1.94 -19.79
CA GLU A 221 -23.62 1.79 -21.23
C GLU A 221 -22.75 0.56 -21.53
N ALA A 222 -21.89 0.16 -20.59
CA ALA A 222 -21.19 -1.12 -20.63
C ALA A 222 -22.12 -2.32 -20.32
N HIS A 223 -23.26 -2.10 -19.64
CA HIS A 223 -24.26 -3.11 -19.27
C HIS A 223 -25.52 -3.15 -20.17
N GLU A 224 -25.91 -2.06 -20.83
CA GLU A 224 -27.12 -1.91 -21.67
C GLU A 224 -26.90 -2.48 -23.06
N LYS A 225 -25.64 -2.67 -23.49
CA LYS A 225 -25.33 -3.59 -24.60
C LYS A 225 -25.64 -5.06 -24.27
N LYS A 226 -26.11 -5.37 -23.06
CA LYS A 226 -26.50 -6.73 -22.63
C LYS A 226 -27.98 -6.94 -22.28
N GLU A 227 -28.85 -5.92 -22.20
CA GLU A 227 -30.15 -6.17 -21.57
C GLU A 227 -31.44 -5.67 -22.25
N ASP A 228 -31.40 -5.17 -23.49
CA ASP A 228 -32.64 -4.98 -24.26
C ASP A 228 -32.71 -5.86 -25.51
N ARG A 229 -33.33 -7.04 -25.34
CA ARG A 229 -34.41 -7.60 -26.17
C ARG A 229 -34.75 -9.02 -25.73
N LEU A 230 -35.55 -9.13 -24.67
CA LEU A 230 -36.27 -10.37 -24.34
C LEU A 230 -37.29 -10.68 -25.44
N GLY A 231 -37.16 -11.87 -26.02
CA GLY A 231 -38.08 -12.39 -27.02
C GLY A 231 -37.84 -13.87 -27.32
N ILE A 232 -38.03 -14.72 -26.30
CA ILE A 232 -38.43 -16.14 -26.41
C ILE A 232 -37.58 -17.00 -27.37
N GLU A 233 -36.37 -17.41 -26.94
CA GLU A 233 -35.70 -18.71 -27.27
C GLU A 233 -34.28 -18.82 -26.64
N GLU A 234 -34.06 -18.18 -25.48
CA GLU A 234 -32.73 -17.98 -24.87
C GLU A 234 -32.39 -18.91 -23.69
N SER A 235 -33.18 -19.96 -23.41
CA SER A 235 -32.93 -20.81 -22.22
C SER A 235 -31.72 -21.74 -22.38
N GLU A 236 -31.37 -22.18 -23.60
CA GLU A 236 -30.27 -23.13 -23.77
C GLU A 236 -28.86 -22.50 -23.80
N ILE A 237 -28.77 -21.20 -24.08
CA ILE A 237 -27.49 -20.47 -24.15
C ILE A 237 -27.13 -19.91 -22.76
N THR A 238 -28.11 -19.37 -22.04
CA THR A 238 -27.95 -18.86 -20.67
C THR A 238 -27.56 -19.94 -19.67
N ASP A 239 -28.12 -21.15 -19.79
CA ASP A 239 -27.75 -22.28 -18.93
C ASP A 239 -26.30 -22.77 -19.16
N LYS A 240 -25.82 -22.73 -20.40
CA LYS A 240 -24.43 -23.09 -20.74
C LYS A 240 -23.42 -22.02 -20.29
N GLU A 241 -23.80 -20.75 -20.35
CA GLU A 241 -23.00 -19.63 -19.87
C GLU A 241 -22.89 -19.62 -18.32
N LEU A 242 -23.99 -19.94 -17.62
CA LEU A 242 -23.99 -20.17 -16.17
C LEU A 242 -23.15 -21.38 -15.76
N ALA A 243 -23.16 -22.45 -16.55
CA ALA A 243 -22.32 -23.63 -16.31
C ALA A 243 -20.81 -23.34 -16.49
N LEU A 244 -20.45 -22.51 -17.48
CA LEU A 244 -19.07 -22.06 -17.69
C LEU A 244 -18.57 -21.19 -16.53
N ARG A 245 -19.37 -20.20 -16.08
CA ARG A 245 -19.04 -19.37 -14.90
C ARG A 245 -18.81 -20.20 -13.63
N LYS A 246 -19.60 -21.26 -13.42
CA LYS A 246 -19.40 -22.18 -12.28
C LYS A 246 -18.06 -22.92 -12.37
N LYS A 247 -17.67 -23.36 -13.57
CA LYS A 247 -16.37 -24.02 -13.79
C LYS A 247 -15.19 -23.06 -13.63
N GLU A 248 -15.31 -21.80 -14.08
CA GLU A 248 -14.29 -20.77 -13.88
C GLU A 248 -14.08 -20.46 -12.38
N LEU A 249 -15.16 -20.36 -11.61
CA LEU A 249 -15.09 -20.16 -10.16
C LEU A 249 -14.44 -21.35 -9.44
N GLU A 250 -14.74 -22.59 -9.87
CA GLU A 250 -14.12 -23.79 -9.30
C GLU A 250 -12.61 -23.84 -9.58
N ILE A 251 -12.18 -23.44 -10.79
CA ILE A 251 -10.77 -23.36 -11.17
C ILE A 251 -10.05 -22.26 -10.38
N LYS A 252 -10.65 -21.08 -10.21
CA LYS A 252 -10.08 -19.98 -9.39
C LYS A 252 -9.94 -20.39 -7.92
N LYS A 253 -10.94 -21.08 -7.36
CA LYS A 253 -10.89 -21.58 -5.98
C LYS A 253 -9.77 -22.59 -5.78
N LYS A 254 -9.59 -23.53 -6.71
CA LYS A 254 -8.46 -24.50 -6.67
C LYS A 254 -7.09 -23.81 -6.79
N LYS A 255 -6.97 -22.72 -7.56
CA LYS A 255 -5.73 -21.93 -7.64
C LYS A 255 -5.39 -21.23 -6.32
N LEU A 256 -6.38 -20.70 -5.60
CA LEU A 256 -6.19 -20.04 -4.30
C LEU A 256 -5.81 -21.06 -3.20
N GLU A 257 -6.50 -22.19 -3.10
CA GLU A 257 -6.17 -23.26 -2.15
C GLU A 257 -4.75 -23.81 -2.34
N LEU A 258 -4.21 -23.79 -3.57
CA LEU A 258 -2.85 -24.19 -3.86
C LEU A 258 -1.82 -23.12 -3.44
N GLY A 259 -2.11 -21.85 -3.68
CA GLY A 259 -1.25 -20.75 -3.26
C GLY A 259 -1.13 -20.63 -1.74
N GLU A 260 -2.19 -20.94 -1.00
CA GLU A 260 -2.15 -20.99 0.47
C GLU A 260 -1.31 -22.16 0.99
N LYS A 261 -1.45 -23.35 0.39
CA LYS A 261 -0.61 -24.52 0.75
C LYS A 261 0.86 -24.28 0.45
N GLU A 262 1.19 -23.59 -0.64
CA GLU A 262 2.57 -23.23 -0.99
C GLU A 262 3.17 -22.28 0.06
N LYS A 263 2.42 -21.25 0.50
CA LYS A 263 2.86 -20.31 1.54
C LYS A 263 3.00 -20.98 2.93
N GLU A 264 2.07 -21.83 3.32
CA GLU A 264 2.13 -22.53 4.62
C GLU A 264 3.35 -23.46 4.71
N LEU A 265 3.72 -24.08 3.59
CA LEU A 265 4.87 -24.96 3.50
C LEU A 265 6.19 -24.19 3.40
N GLU A 266 6.23 -23.06 2.68
CA GLU A 266 7.38 -22.17 2.67
C GLU A 266 7.69 -21.64 4.08
N GLU A 267 6.66 -21.29 4.85
CA GLU A 267 6.82 -20.88 6.24
C GLU A 267 7.34 -22.02 7.14
N LYS A 268 6.88 -23.27 6.91
CA LYS A 268 7.41 -24.46 7.61
C LYS A 268 8.88 -24.73 7.25
N ALA A 269 9.23 -24.64 5.97
CA ALA A 269 10.59 -24.82 5.49
C ALA A 269 11.54 -23.73 6.04
N ILE A 270 11.10 -22.47 6.12
CA ILE A 270 11.86 -21.37 6.72
C ILE A 270 12.06 -21.62 8.22
N LYS A 271 11.02 -22.04 8.95
CA LYS A 271 11.11 -22.37 10.38
C LYS A 271 12.07 -23.53 10.65
N GLU A 272 12.10 -24.56 9.81
CA GLU A 272 13.07 -25.65 9.93
C GLU A 272 14.49 -25.25 9.55
N LYS A 273 14.68 -24.48 8.47
CA LYS A 273 15.99 -23.91 8.12
C LYS A 273 16.56 -23.02 9.23
N GLN A 274 15.72 -22.23 9.89
CA GLN A 274 16.12 -21.44 11.05
C GLN A 274 16.52 -22.31 12.26
N LYS A 275 15.84 -23.44 12.50
CA LYS A 275 16.25 -24.40 13.55
C LYS A 275 17.60 -25.04 13.24
N VAL A 276 17.84 -25.43 11.99
CA VAL A 276 19.12 -26.00 11.56
C VAL A 276 20.25 -24.97 11.68
N LEU A 277 20.00 -23.71 11.31
CA LEU A 277 20.97 -22.61 11.47
C LEU A 277 21.34 -22.37 12.93
N ARG A 278 20.37 -22.34 13.86
CA ARG A 278 20.64 -22.19 15.29
C ARG A 278 21.50 -23.31 15.86
N ILE A 279 21.23 -24.57 15.48
CA ILE A 279 22.06 -25.71 15.89
C ILE A 279 23.48 -25.59 15.32
N LYS A 280 23.61 -25.07 14.09
CA LYS A 280 24.91 -24.84 13.45
C LYS A 280 25.70 -23.72 14.15
N GLU A 281 25.03 -22.66 14.60
CA GLU A 281 25.63 -21.58 15.40
C GLU A 281 26.07 -22.06 16.78
N GLU A 282 25.25 -22.85 17.48
CA GLU A 282 25.61 -23.47 18.77
C GLU A 282 26.85 -24.38 18.66
N LEU A 283 26.95 -25.17 17.59
CA LEU A 283 28.13 -26.00 17.32
C LEU A 283 29.38 -25.17 17.01
N LEU A 284 29.23 -24.02 16.34
CA LEU A 284 30.33 -23.11 16.03
C LEU A 284 30.84 -22.40 17.30
N GLU A 285 29.93 -22.07 18.23
CA GLU A 285 30.28 -21.58 19.57
C GLU A 285 31.00 -22.64 20.40
N GLU A 286 30.62 -23.91 20.31
CA GLU A 286 31.35 -25.00 20.98
C GLU A 286 32.74 -25.23 20.35
N GLU A 287 32.88 -25.18 19.02
CA GLU A 287 34.17 -25.28 18.32
C GLU A 287 35.11 -24.11 18.66
N THR A 288 34.58 -22.88 18.81
CA THR A 288 35.38 -21.70 19.21
C THR A 288 35.79 -21.73 20.69
N LYS A 289 34.94 -22.22 21.60
CA LYS A 289 35.30 -22.46 23.02
C LYS A 289 36.42 -23.50 23.15
N LEU A 290 36.40 -24.55 22.33
CA LEU A 290 37.48 -25.55 22.27
C LEU A 290 38.80 -24.94 21.78
N SER A 291 38.76 -24.06 20.78
CA SER A 291 39.96 -23.37 20.26
C SER A 291 40.57 -22.37 21.25
N GLU A 292 39.78 -21.72 22.11
CA GLU A 292 40.29 -20.78 23.13
C GLU A 292 40.90 -21.50 24.34
N GLU A 293 40.37 -22.66 24.73
CA GLU A 293 40.97 -23.54 25.74
C GLU A 293 42.31 -24.14 25.28
N GLU A 294 42.50 -24.36 23.98
CA GLU A 294 43.80 -24.79 23.41
C GLU A 294 44.90 -23.71 23.54
N VAL A 295 44.54 -22.43 23.43
CA VAL A 295 45.51 -21.31 23.47
C VAL A 295 45.97 -21.00 24.89
N THR A 296 45.16 -21.29 25.91
CA THR A 296 45.50 -21.00 27.32
C THR A 296 46.40 -22.04 28.00
N ALA A 297 46.68 -23.18 27.37
CA ALA A 297 47.48 -24.27 27.96
C ALA A 297 49.00 -24.22 27.68
N ILE A 298 49.52 -23.28 26.89
CA ILE A 298 50.96 -23.21 26.54
C ILE A 298 51.67 -22.05 27.25
N LYS A 299 51.77 -22.10 28.59
CA LYS A 299 52.83 -21.41 29.35
C LYS A 299 53.28 -22.27 30.52
N LEU A 300 54.35 -23.04 30.32
CA LEU A 300 55.04 -23.76 31.40
C LEU A 300 56.53 -23.40 31.43
N PRO A 301 57.07 -22.89 32.56
CA PRO A 301 58.50 -22.76 32.75
C PRO A 301 59.10 -24.09 33.25
N LYS A 302 60.26 -24.44 32.66
CA LYS A 302 61.01 -25.68 32.95
C LYS A 302 61.75 -25.62 34.29
N LYS A 303 61.61 -26.63 35.15
CA LYS A 303 62.72 -27.34 35.82
C LYS A 303 62.29 -28.57 36.67
N LYS A 304 62.88 -29.72 36.31
CA LYS A 304 63.24 -30.97 37.04
C LYS A 304 62.19 -31.70 37.92
N ILE A 305 61.88 -32.96 37.58
CA ILE A 305 62.05 -34.23 38.38
C ILE A 305 61.17 -35.39 37.83
N PRO A 306 61.64 -36.66 37.78
CA PRO A 306 61.17 -37.71 36.84
C PRO A 306 60.01 -38.61 37.32
N LYS A 307 59.25 -38.27 38.36
CA LYS A 307 58.14 -39.13 38.87
C LYS A 307 56.74 -38.52 38.72
N LYS A 308 56.61 -37.27 38.26
CA LYS A 308 55.32 -36.65 37.93
C LYS A 308 54.88 -36.87 36.47
N LEU A 309 55.78 -37.32 35.59
CA LEU A 309 55.51 -37.54 34.17
C LEU A 309 54.41 -38.57 33.91
N LYS A 310 54.39 -39.72 34.60
CA LYS A 310 53.34 -40.74 34.40
C LYS A 310 51.93 -40.28 34.74
N LYS A 311 51.79 -39.38 35.72
CA LYS A 311 50.48 -38.84 36.16
C LYS A 311 50.00 -37.74 35.22
N VAL A 312 50.93 -36.97 34.66
CA VAL A 312 50.64 -35.97 33.61
C VAL A 312 50.35 -36.67 32.27
N GLU A 313 51.08 -37.73 31.92
CA GLU A 313 50.81 -38.58 30.75
C GLU A 313 49.44 -39.25 30.85
N SER A 314 49.06 -39.84 31.99
CA SER A 314 47.73 -40.44 32.13
C SER A 314 46.62 -39.40 32.05
N MET A 315 46.81 -38.22 32.66
CA MET A 315 45.85 -37.11 32.55
C MET A 315 45.77 -36.52 31.14
N LEU A 316 46.87 -36.51 30.38
CA LEU A 316 46.89 -36.12 28.97
C LEU A 316 46.19 -37.18 28.12
N LEU A 317 46.40 -38.47 28.39
CA LEU A 317 45.72 -39.57 27.69
C LEU A 317 44.21 -39.58 27.95
N ASP A 318 43.79 -39.34 29.19
CA ASP A 318 42.37 -39.25 29.56
C ASP A 318 41.71 -38.06 28.86
N LYS A 319 42.38 -36.90 28.81
CA LYS A 319 41.89 -35.73 28.04
C LYS A 319 41.87 -35.97 26.53
N GLU A 320 42.87 -36.67 25.98
CA GLU A 320 42.91 -37.02 24.56
C GLU A 320 41.80 -38.01 24.18
N LEU A 321 41.48 -38.96 25.06
CA LEU A 321 40.35 -39.87 24.90
C LEU A 321 39.01 -39.14 25.01
N GLU A 322 38.89 -38.18 25.92
CA GLU A 322 37.70 -37.34 26.06
C GLU A 322 37.47 -36.45 24.82
N LEU A 323 38.54 -35.86 24.29
CA LEU A 323 38.51 -35.10 23.03
C LEU A 323 38.08 -35.97 21.85
N LYS A 324 38.67 -37.17 21.69
CA LYS A 324 38.28 -38.11 20.63
C LYS A 324 36.82 -38.54 20.71
N LYS A 325 36.26 -38.67 21.93
CA LYS A 325 34.84 -38.97 22.11
C LYS A 325 33.95 -37.82 21.67
N LYS A 326 34.30 -36.58 22.04
CA LYS A 326 33.57 -35.38 21.60
C LYS A 326 33.66 -35.17 20.09
N ASP A 327 34.82 -35.40 19.49
CA ASP A 327 35.01 -35.37 18.03
C ASP A 327 34.13 -36.39 17.29
N LEU A 328 34.01 -37.61 17.83
CA LEU A 328 33.12 -38.63 17.28
C LEU A 328 31.65 -38.25 17.43
N GLU A 329 31.28 -37.65 18.56
CA GLU A 329 29.92 -37.14 18.79
C GLU A 329 29.54 -36.03 17.80
N ILE A 330 30.46 -35.08 17.57
CA ILE A 330 30.28 -34.01 16.57
C ILE A 330 30.14 -34.60 15.16
N LYS A 331 30.97 -35.59 14.79
CA LYS A 331 30.88 -36.26 13.49
C LYS A 331 29.55 -37.01 13.30
N MET A 332 29.06 -37.69 14.34
CA MET A 332 27.76 -38.36 14.29
C MET A 332 26.63 -37.35 14.10
N LYS A 333 26.64 -36.23 14.83
CA LYS A 333 25.62 -35.17 14.67
C LYS A 333 25.68 -34.50 13.29
N LYS A 334 26.88 -34.30 12.72
CA LYS A 334 27.06 -33.77 11.35
C LYS A 334 26.45 -34.71 10.30
N LEU A 335 26.65 -36.02 10.43
CA LEU A 335 26.03 -37.02 9.55
C LEU A 335 24.50 -37.08 9.69
N GLU A 336 23.98 -37.01 10.92
CA GLU A 336 22.53 -37.00 11.17
C GLU A 336 21.85 -35.75 10.56
N LEU A 337 22.52 -34.60 10.60
CA LEU A 337 22.04 -33.38 9.92
C LEU A 337 22.05 -33.52 8.41
N GLU A 338 23.11 -34.09 7.83
CA GLU A 338 23.21 -34.31 6.37
C GLU A 338 22.11 -35.26 5.86
N GLU A 339 21.79 -36.31 6.62
CA GLU A 339 20.67 -37.21 6.28
C GLU A 339 19.30 -36.49 6.36
N LYS A 340 19.09 -35.63 7.37
CA LYS A 340 17.87 -34.83 7.49
C LYS A 340 17.72 -33.81 6.38
N GLU A 341 18.84 -33.20 5.94
CA GLU A 341 18.85 -32.23 4.84
C GLU A 341 18.52 -32.91 3.50
N LYS A 342 19.10 -34.08 3.22
CA LYS A 342 18.76 -34.86 2.02
C LYS A 342 17.31 -35.33 2.02
N ALA A 343 16.78 -35.75 3.16
CA ALA A 343 15.37 -36.15 3.28
C ALA A 343 14.41 -34.97 3.01
N LEU A 344 14.78 -33.75 3.42
CA LEU A 344 14.02 -32.54 3.11
C LEU A 344 14.07 -32.18 1.62
N GLU A 345 15.25 -32.28 0.99
CA GLU A 345 15.39 -32.05 -0.46
C GLU A 345 14.55 -33.03 -1.28
N GLU A 346 14.52 -34.32 -0.91
CA GLU A 346 13.69 -35.32 -1.59
C GLU A 346 12.18 -35.02 -1.45
N MET A 347 11.72 -34.58 -0.27
CA MET A 347 10.32 -34.17 -0.09
C MET A 347 9.97 -32.94 -0.93
N GLU A 348 10.87 -31.95 -0.99
CA GLU A 348 10.67 -30.73 -1.78
C GLU A 348 10.55 -31.04 -3.28
N ILE A 349 11.37 -31.97 -3.79
CA ILE A 349 11.31 -32.42 -5.19
C ILE A 349 9.98 -33.13 -5.49
N LEU A 350 9.56 -34.07 -4.63
CA LEU A 350 8.34 -34.85 -4.82
C LEU A 350 7.09 -33.96 -4.78
N GLU A 351 7.13 -32.89 -4.00
CA GLU A 351 6.06 -31.90 -3.91
C GLU A 351 6.04 -30.94 -5.11
N LYS A 352 7.21 -30.49 -5.59
CA LYS A 352 7.32 -29.75 -6.85
C LYS A 352 6.74 -30.53 -8.02
N GLU A 353 6.99 -31.84 -8.10
CA GLU A 353 6.41 -32.70 -9.14
C GLU A 353 4.88 -32.79 -9.07
N LYS A 354 4.29 -32.85 -7.86
CA LYS A 354 2.83 -32.84 -7.68
C LYS A 354 2.22 -31.51 -8.12
N THR A 355 2.85 -30.40 -7.74
CA THR A 355 2.42 -29.06 -8.14
C THR A 355 2.49 -28.87 -9.65
N LEU A 356 3.54 -29.41 -10.29
CA LEU A 356 3.71 -29.35 -11.74
C LEU A 356 2.60 -30.12 -12.47
N LYS A 357 2.27 -31.35 -12.01
CA LYS A 357 1.15 -32.13 -12.57
C LYS A 357 -0.20 -31.41 -12.46
N ILE A 358 -0.44 -30.72 -11.35
CA ILE A 358 -1.68 -29.95 -11.17
C ILE A 358 -1.70 -28.72 -12.08
N LYS A 359 -0.56 -28.05 -12.26
CA LYS A 359 -0.43 -26.92 -13.21
C LYS A 359 -0.68 -27.38 -14.66
N GLU A 360 -0.19 -28.55 -15.05
CA GLU A 360 -0.48 -29.14 -16.36
C GLU A 360 -1.98 -29.41 -16.56
N GLU A 361 -2.65 -30.01 -15.57
CA GLU A 361 -4.11 -30.26 -15.62
C GLU A 361 -4.92 -28.96 -15.72
N LEU A 362 -4.49 -27.89 -15.04
CA LEU A 362 -5.12 -26.57 -15.11
C LEU A 362 -4.97 -25.93 -16.50
N ILE A 363 -3.79 -26.04 -17.12
CA ILE A 363 -3.54 -25.52 -18.47
C ILE A 363 -4.41 -26.26 -19.49
N GLU A 364 -4.60 -27.58 -19.33
CA GLU A 364 -5.48 -28.36 -20.19
C GLU A 364 -6.94 -27.90 -20.09
N LYS A 365 -7.45 -27.69 -18.86
CA LYS A 365 -8.80 -27.16 -18.64
C LYS A 365 -8.99 -25.74 -19.16
N GLU A 366 -7.98 -24.88 -19.06
CA GLU A 366 -8.03 -23.53 -19.64
C GLU A 366 -8.10 -23.55 -21.17
N LYS A 367 -7.40 -24.49 -21.81
CA LYS A 367 -7.48 -24.69 -23.26
C LYS A 367 -8.85 -25.19 -23.70
N GLU A 368 -9.43 -26.15 -22.98
CA GLU A 368 -10.79 -26.63 -23.24
C GLU A 368 -11.81 -25.48 -23.10
N LEU A 369 -11.70 -24.68 -22.05
CA LEU A 369 -12.61 -23.55 -21.80
C LEU A 369 -12.50 -22.49 -22.91
N SER A 370 -11.27 -22.16 -23.33
CA SER A 370 -11.01 -21.24 -24.44
C SER A 370 -11.62 -21.72 -25.77
N GLN A 371 -11.60 -23.02 -26.04
CA GLN A 371 -12.23 -23.59 -27.23
C GLN A 371 -13.75 -23.46 -27.18
N VAL A 372 -14.36 -23.74 -26.03
CA VAL A 372 -15.81 -23.60 -25.84
C VAL A 372 -16.26 -22.15 -25.99
N GLU A 373 -15.50 -21.18 -25.46
CA GLU A 373 -15.79 -19.76 -25.64
C GLU A 373 -15.74 -19.32 -27.11
N LEU A 374 -14.74 -19.80 -27.86
CA LEU A 374 -14.62 -19.51 -29.28
C LEU A 374 -15.80 -20.07 -30.08
N GLU A 375 -16.24 -21.29 -29.78
CA GLU A 375 -17.44 -21.87 -30.40
C GLU A 375 -18.71 -21.06 -30.09
N LEU A 376 -18.84 -20.58 -28.86
CA LEU A 376 -20.00 -19.80 -28.42
C LEU A 376 -20.05 -18.43 -29.11
N LYS A 377 -18.90 -17.74 -29.19
CA LYS A 377 -18.75 -16.49 -29.95
C LYS A 377 -19.09 -16.69 -31.42
N LYS A 378 -18.63 -17.79 -32.04
CA LYS A 378 -18.94 -18.10 -33.44
C LYS A 378 -20.45 -18.26 -33.66
N LYS A 379 -21.14 -19.00 -32.78
CA LYS A 379 -22.59 -19.17 -32.84
C LYS A 379 -23.35 -17.85 -32.67
N MET A 380 -22.89 -16.96 -31.78
CA MET A 380 -23.49 -15.62 -31.63
C MET A 380 -23.36 -14.78 -32.90
N ILE A 381 -22.20 -14.83 -33.58
CA ILE A 381 -21.99 -14.12 -34.83
C ILE A 381 -22.92 -14.66 -35.91
N GLU A 382 -22.97 -15.98 -36.10
CA GLU A 382 -23.87 -16.64 -37.07
C GLU A 382 -25.34 -16.28 -36.83
N HIS A 383 -25.75 -16.16 -35.57
CA HIS A 383 -27.11 -15.74 -35.21
C HIS A 383 -27.38 -14.27 -35.56
N LYS A 384 -26.42 -13.36 -35.28
CA LYS A 384 -26.54 -11.94 -35.65
C LYS A 384 -26.62 -11.77 -37.16
N GLU A 385 -25.82 -12.51 -37.92
CA GLU A 385 -25.84 -12.47 -39.39
C GLU A 385 -27.19 -12.89 -39.95
N LYS A 386 -27.78 -13.99 -39.44
CA LYS A 386 -29.13 -14.42 -39.84
C LYS A 386 -30.19 -13.36 -39.57
N LYS A 387 -30.14 -12.72 -38.41
CA LYS A 387 -31.09 -11.67 -38.03
C LYS A 387 -30.99 -10.44 -38.94
N ILE A 388 -29.77 -10.02 -39.27
CA ILE A 388 -29.54 -8.92 -40.24
C ILE A 388 -30.12 -9.30 -41.60
N LEU A 389 -29.92 -10.54 -42.05
CA LEU A 389 -30.44 -11.03 -43.32
C LEU A 389 -31.99 -11.01 -43.37
N GLU A 390 -32.64 -11.41 -42.28
CA GLU A 390 -34.11 -11.35 -42.15
C GLU A 390 -34.64 -9.91 -42.11
N GLU A 391 -33.96 -9.01 -41.42
CA GLU A 391 -34.32 -7.58 -41.36
C GLU A 391 -34.09 -6.86 -42.70
N GLU A 392 -33.04 -7.22 -43.46
CA GLU A 392 -32.82 -6.79 -44.84
C GLU A 392 -33.93 -7.31 -45.77
N SER A 393 -34.28 -8.60 -45.69
CA SER A 393 -35.35 -9.18 -46.52
C SER A 393 -36.68 -8.48 -46.29
N LYS A 394 -37.04 -8.21 -45.04
CA LYS A 394 -38.27 -7.46 -44.69
C LYS A 394 -38.26 -6.03 -45.24
N ARG A 395 -37.10 -5.37 -45.23
CA ARG A 395 -36.95 -4.02 -45.81
C ARG A 395 -37.14 -4.05 -47.32
N VAL A 396 -36.53 -5.02 -48.01
CA VAL A 396 -36.69 -5.21 -49.46
C VAL A 396 -38.16 -5.47 -49.81
N ASP A 397 -38.82 -6.38 -49.10
CA ASP A 397 -40.24 -6.69 -49.31
C ASP A 397 -41.14 -5.48 -49.10
N GLN A 398 -40.84 -4.63 -48.11
CA GLN A 398 -41.58 -3.38 -47.88
C GLN A 398 -41.38 -2.39 -49.03
N THR A 399 -40.13 -2.17 -49.47
CA THR A 399 -39.87 -1.29 -50.62
C THR A 399 -40.50 -1.80 -51.92
N LEU A 400 -40.60 -3.11 -52.12
CA LEU A 400 -41.27 -3.67 -53.30
C LEU A 400 -42.77 -3.40 -53.26
N LYS A 401 -43.41 -3.55 -52.10
CA LYS A 401 -44.83 -3.20 -51.91
C LYS A 401 -45.10 -1.72 -52.13
N ASP A 402 -44.26 -0.85 -51.57
CA ASP A 402 -44.40 0.59 -51.73
C ASP A 402 -44.26 1.02 -53.21
N ILE A 403 -43.46 0.30 -54.00
CA ILE A 403 -43.35 0.52 -55.45
C ILE A 403 -44.59 0.01 -56.20
N GLU A 404 -45.09 -1.18 -55.87
CA GLU A 404 -46.32 -1.73 -56.46
C GLU A 404 -47.54 -0.82 -56.23
N ASP A 405 -47.68 -0.30 -54.99
CA ASP A 405 -48.76 0.63 -54.63
C ASP A 405 -48.65 1.96 -55.42
N HIS A 406 -47.42 2.43 -55.69
CA HIS A 406 -47.18 3.64 -56.50
C HIS A 406 -47.35 3.43 -58.02
N GLU A 407 -47.24 2.21 -58.53
CA GLU A 407 -47.52 1.88 -59.93
C GLU A 407 -49.02 1.71 -60.20
N GLU A 408 -49.80 1.20 -59.24
CA GLU A 408 -51.26 1.12 -59.34
C GLU A 408 -51.93 2.50 -59.30
N ASP A 409 -51.42 3.45 -58.51
CA ASP A 409 -51.95 4.83 -58.45
C ASP A 409 -51.64 5.66 -59.71
N ASN A 410 -50.59 5.33 -60.47
CA ASN A 410 -50.22 6.03 -61.71
C ASN A 410 -50.83 5.42 -62.99
N SER A 411 -51.56 4.30 -62.88
CA SER A 411 -52.14 3.59 -64.03
C SER A 411 -53.66 3.77 -64.19
N ASN A 412 -54.29 4.63 -63.40
CA ASN A 412 -55.68 5.06 -63.57
C ASN A 412 -55.76 6.49 -64.18
N PRO A 413 -55.89 6.64 -65.51
CA PRO A 413 -56.02 7.94 -66.19
C PRO A 413 -57.37 8.63 -66.00
#